data_AF-A0AAU2UX29-F1
#
_entry.id   AF-A0AAU2UX29-F1
#
_cell.length_a   1.000
_cell.length_b   1.000
_cell.length_c   1.000
_cell.angle_alpha   90.00
_cell.angle_beta   90.00
_cell.angle_gamma   90.00
#
_symmetry.space_group_name_H-M   'P 1'
#
loop_
_entity.id
_entity.type
_entity.pdbx_description
1 polymer ?
#
loop_
_entity_poly.entity_id
_entity_poly.type
_entity_poly.pdbx_seq_one_letter_code
_entity_poly.pdbx_strand_id
1 'polypeptide(L)'
;MSGRSGPPLGFAEALDLPLSVDLRTAARAFRICPATAYKLIRLGAFPCPVLRVGGRYRIPTAYLLRTLGIEERPVYVVPLEEDAPPAAPPYDNNAHTSEDPE
;
A
#
# COMPACT_ATOMS: atom_id res chain seq x y z
N MET A 1 -20.70 26.36 13.80
CA MET A 1 -19.34 26.73 13.36
C MET A 1 -18.67 25.50 12.74
N SER A 2 -18.89 25.24 11.45
CA SER A 2 -18.20 24.16 10.73
C SER A 2 -16.74 24.55 10.54
N GLY A 3 -15.86 24.11 11.44
CA GLY A 3 -14.42 24.14 11.22
C GLY A 3 -14.16 23.42 9.91
N ARG A 4 -13.74 24.18 8.89
CA ARG A 4 -13.64 23.72 7.51
C ARG A 4 -12.70 22.52 7.50
N SER A 5 -13.26 21.32 7.43
CA SER A 5 -12.58 20.21 6.77
C SER A 5 -12.01 20.80 5.49
N GLY A 6 -10.71 20.60 5.26
CA GLY A 6 -10.07 21.05 4.03
C GLY A 6 -10.84 20.59 2.78
N PRO A 7 -10.44 21.05 1.58
CA PRO A 7 -11.07 20.62 0.33
C PRO A 7 -11.21 19.09 0.29
N PRO A 8 -12.20 18.50 -0.37
CA PRO A 8 -12.32 17.03 -0.47
C PRO A 8 -10.98 16.36 -0.80
N LEU A 9 -10.76 15.15 -0.26
CA LEU A 9 -9.56 14.37 -0.61
C LEU A 9 -9.63 14.01 -2.10
N GLY A 10 -8.61 14.39 -2.87
CA GLY A 10 -8.52 14.07 -4.30
C GLY A 10 -7.91 12.68 -4.55
N PHE A 11 -8.02 12.16 -5.78
CA PHE A 11 -7.44 10.85 -6.14
C PHE A 11 -5.91 10.82 -6.02
N ALA A 12 -5.21 11.81 -6.57
CA ALA A 12 -3.74 11.87 -6.48
C ALA A 12 -3.27 11.91 -5.03
N GLU A 13 -3.93 12.72 -4.20
CA GLU A 13 -3.65 12.80 -2.77
C GLU A 13 -3.96 11.48 -2.04
N ALA A 14 -5.04 10.77 -2.41
CA ALA A 14 -5.41 9.49 -1.83
C ALA A 14 -4.37 8.39 -2.10
N LEU A 15 -3.76 8.40 -3.30
CA LEU A 15 -2.74 7.43 -3.69
C LEU A 15 -1.34 7.74 -3.12
N ASP A 16 -1.10 8.99 -2.71
CA ASP A 16 0.14 9.41 -2.04
C ASP A 16 0.06 9.29 -0.50
N LEU A 17 -1.05 8.75 0.03
CA LEU A 17 -1.22 8.59 1.46
C LEU A 17 -0.19 7.60 2.05
N PRO A 18 0.29 7.85 3.29
CA PRO A 18 1.15 6.90 3.99
C PRO A 18 0.40 5.61 4.29
N LEU A 19 1.10 4.55 4.71
CA LEU A 19 0.50 3.23 5.05
C LEU A 19 -0.69 3.28 6.02
N SER A 20 -0.72 4.28 6.91
CA SER A 20 -1.86 4.54 7.78
C SER A 20 -2.06 6.03 8.04
N VAL A 21 -3.31 6.43 8.12
CA VAL A 21 -3.71 7.83 8.32
C VAL A 21 -4.46 8.02 9.64
N ASP A 22 -4.61 9.27 10.06
CA ASP A 22 -5.45 9.61 11.21
C ASP A 22 -6.94 9.65 10.85
N LEU A 23 -7.78 9.73 11.89
CA LEU A 23 -9.23 9.79 11.71
C LEU A 23 -9.71 11.02 10.93
N ARG A 24 -9.02 12.16 11.05
CA ARG A 24 -9.45 13.39 10.36
C ARG A 24 -9.25 13.26 8.86
N THR A 25 -8.15 12.66 8.45
CA THR A 25 -7.83 12.33 7.07
C THR A 25 -8.84 11.34 6.48
N ALA A 26 -9.15 10.26 7.22
CA ALA A 26 -10.19 9.33 6.82
C ALA A 26 -11.59 9.98 6.73
N ALA A 27 -11.94 10.82 7.70
CA ALA A 27 -13.21 11.56 7.70
C ALA A 27 -13.33 12.50 6.50
N ARG A 28 -12.23 13.16 6.12
CA ARG A 28 -12.15 14.02 4.93
C ARG A 28 -12.39 13.23 3.65
N ALA A 29 -11.85 12.02 3.55
CA ALA A 29 -12.07 11.13 2.41
C ALA A 29 -13.56 10.77 2.23
N PHE A 30 -14.26 10.48 3.34
CA PHE A 30 -15.71 10.16 3.33
C PHE A 30 -16.63 11.39 3.38
N ARG A 31 -16.10 12.62 3.32
CA ARG A 31 -16.88 13.86 3.42
C ARG A 31 -17.73 13.97 4.70
N ILE A 32 -17.29 13.36 5.79
CA ILE A 32 -17.92 13.45 7.11
C ILE A 32 -17.14 14.39 8.02
N CYS A 33 -17.83 15.12 8.89
CA CYS A 33 -17.13 15.98 9.84
C CYS A 33 -16.42 15.14 10.92
N PRO A 34 -15.30 15.62 11.50
CA PRO A 34 -14.56 14.86 12.52
C PRO A 34 -15.43 14.44 13.71
N ALA A 35 -16.34 15.29 14.17
CA ALA A 35 -17.25 14.98 15.27
C ALA A 35 -18.14 13.76 14.96
N THR A 36 -18.71 13.71 13.74
CA THR A 36 -19.48 12.55 13.27
C THR A 36 -18.60 11.31 13.15
N ALA A 37 -17.37 11.43 12.65
CA ALA A 37 -16.44 10.31 12.57
C ALA A 37 -16.15 9.69 13.96
N TYR A 38 -15.87 10.52 14.97
CA TYR A 38 -15.70 10.05 16.36
C TYR A 38 -16.98 9.43 16.94
N LYS A 39 -18.17 9.95 16.58
CA LYS A 39 -19.45 9.36 16.98
C LYS A 39 -19.63 7.97 16.35
N LEU A 40 -19.37 7.83 15.04
CA LEU A 40 -19.48 6.56 14.32
C LEU A 40 -18.54 5.50 14.90
N ILE A 41 -17.32 5.86 15.28
CA ILE A 41 -16.42 4.89 15.92
C ILE A 41 -16.97 4.41 17.27
N ARG A 42 -17.49 5.31 18.10
CA ARG A 42 -18.10 4.93 19.39
C ARG A 42 -19.32 4.02 19.22
N LEU A 43 -20.01 4.13 18.08
CA LEU A 43 -21.15 3.29 17.71
C LEU A 43 -20.75 2.01 16.96
N GLY A 44 -19.45 1.79 16.69
CA GLY A 44 -19.00 0.67 15.86
C GLY A 44 -19.43 0.75 14.39
N ALA A 45 -19.81 1.93 13.91
CA ALA A 45 -20.42 2.16 12.60
C ALA A 45 -19.52 2.98 11.65
N PHE A 46 -18.23 3.14 11.98
CA PHE A 46 -17.29 3.79 11.08
C PHE A 46 -17.00 2.87 9.87
N PRO A 47 -16.93 3.39 8.63
CA PRO A 47 -16.91 2.56 7.41
C PRO A 47 -15.59 1.83 7.17
N CYS A 48 -14.56 2.06 7.99
CA CYS A 48 -13.28 1.36 7.91
C CYS A 48 -12.92 0.72 9.26
N PRO A 49 -12.11 -0.35 9.27
CA PRO A 49 -11.42 -0.81 10.46
C PRO A 49 -10.58 0.31 11.08
N VAL A 50 -10.68 0.47 12.40
CA VAL A 50 -9.94 1.50 13.14
C VAL A 50 -9.05 0.85 14.19
N LEU A 51 -7.76 1.08 14.06
CA LEU A 51 -6.74 0.61 15.00
C LEU A 51 -6.54 1.65 16.11
N ARG A 52 -6.31 1.15 17.33
CA ARG A 52 -5.95 1.96 18.49
C ARG A 52 -4.48 1.72 18.83
N VAL A 53 -3.62 2.66 18.45
CA VAL A 53 -2.16 2.55 18.66
C VAL A 53 -1.71 3.77 19.46
N GLY A 54 -1.14 3.54 20.65
CA GLY A 54 -0.67 4.62 21.53
C GLY A 54 -1.75 5.65 21.88
N GLY A 55 -2.99 5.20 22.09
CA GLY A 55 -4.15 6.08 22.38
C GLY A 55 -4.71 6.84 21.16
N ARG A 56 -4.09 6.72 19.98
CA ARG A 56 -4.53 7.39 18.75
C ARG A 56 -5.31 6.45 17.84
N TYR A 57 -6.26 7.00 17.10
CA TYR A 57 -6.96 6.29 16.03
C TYR A 57 -6.07 6.25 14.78
N ARG A 58 -5.91 5.07 14.20
CA ARG A 58 -5.21 4.86 12.94
C ARG A 58 -6.08 4.04 12.01
N ILE A 59 -6.16 4.47 10.74
CA ILE A 59 -6.88 3.76 9.70
C ILE A 59 -5.85 3.31 8.68
N PRO A 60 -5.70 2.01 8.40
CA PRO A 60 -4.82 1.55 7.34
C PRO A 60 -5.34 2.03 5.99
N THR A 61 -4.45 2.58 5.18
CA THR A 61 -4.81 3.21 3.90
C THR A 61 -5.42 2.21 2.92
N ALA A 62 -4.94 0.96 2.91
CA ALA A 62 -5.52 -0.11 2.10
C ALA A 62 -7.03 -0.32 2.34
N TYR A 63 -7.49 -0.27 3.60
CA TYR A 63 -8.92 -0.38 3.90
C TYR A 63 -9.69 0.88 3.52
N LEU A 64 -9.10 2.05 3.74
CA LEU A 64 -9.71 3.32 3.32
C LEU A 64 -9.95 3.35 1.80
N LEU A 65 -8.94 2.99 1.00
CA LEU A 65 -9.03 2.93 -0.45
C LEU A 65 -10.06 1.89 -0.90
N ARG A 66 -10.00 0.67 -0.32
CA ARG A 66 -10.98 -0.38 -0.62
C ARG A 66 -12.42 0.07 -0.35
N THR A 67 -12.69 0.72 0.79
CA THR A 67 -14.03 1.21 1.13
C THR A 67 -14.51 2.29 0.15
N LEU A 68 -13.60 3.05 -0.45
CA LEU A 68 -13.89 4.02 -1.50
C LEU A 68 -14.01 3.39 -2.90
N GLY A 69 -13.86 2.07 -3.02
CA GLY A 69 -13.89 1.36 -4.30
C GLY A 69 -12.59 1.45 -5.10
N ILE A 70 -11.49 1.87 -4.47
CA ILE A 70 -10.16 1.94 -5.09
C ILE A 70 -9.40 0.65 -4.73
N GLU A 71 -9.10 -0.16 -5.73
CA GLU A 71 -8.33 -1.38 -5.57
C GLU A 71 -6.87 -1.16 -5.97
N GLU A 72 -5.93 -1.39 -5.04
CA GLU A 72 -4.53 -1.56 -5.40
C GLU A 72 -4.34 -2.96 -5.99
N ARG A 73 -4.03 -3.01 -7.28
CA ARG A 73 -3.59 -4.23 -7.95
C ARG A 73 -2.07 -4.18 -8.08
N PRO A 74 -1.32 -5.13 -7.52
CA PRO A 74 0.12 -5.19 -7.78
C PRO A 74 0.33 -5.44 -9.26
N VAL A 75 1.06 -4.53 -9.93
CA VAL A 75 1.51 -4.72 -11.30
C VAL A 75 2.95 -5.21 -11.23
N TYR A 76 3.17 -6.44 -11.68
CA TYR A 76 4.49 -7.00 -11.83
C TYR A 76 4.95 -6.75 -13.25
N VAL A 77 6.13 -6.13 -13.41
CA VAL A 77 6.82 -6.11 -14.69
C VAL A 77 7.38 -7.50 -14.94
N VAL A 78 6.96 -8.12 -16.04
CA VAL A 78 7.56 -9.37 -16.53
C VAL A 78 8.51 -8.96 -17.64
N PRO A 79 9.84 -9.13 -17.45
CA PRO A 79 10.80 -8.91 -18.54
C PRO A 79 10.43 -9.82 -19.71
N LEU A 80 10.35 -9.25 -20.91
CA LEU A 80 10.25 -10.07 -22.11
C LEU A 80 11.58 -10.80 -22.27
N GLU A 81 11.54 -12.06 -22.72
CA GLU A 81 12.72 -12.95 -22.79
C GLU A 81 13.88 -12.36 -23.60
N GLU A 82 13.62 -11.39 -24.48
CA GLU A 82 14.63 -10.65 -25.25
C GLU A 82 15.54 -9.74 -24.41
N ASP A 83 15.10 -9.26 -23.23
CA ASP A 83 15.90 -8.40 -22.34
C ASP A 83 16.70 -9.21 -21.29
N ALA A 84 16.64 -10.55 -21.36
CA ALA A 84 17.46 -11.39 -20.49
C ALA A 84 18.94 -11.22 -20.88
N PRO A 85 19.85 -10.89 -19.93
CA PRO A 85 21.28 -10.93 -20.20
C PRO A 85 21.63 -12.33 -20.73
N PRO A 86 22.51 -12.44 -21.75
CA PRO A 86 22.83 -13.73 -22.35
C PRO A 86 23.19 -14.70 -21.23
N ALA A 87 22.51 -15.85 -21.20
CA ALA A 87 22.75 -16.89 -20.22
C ALA A 87 24.27 -17.06 -20.08
N ALA A 88 24.78 -16.87 -18.87
CA ALA A 88 26.20 -16.99 -18.61
C ALA A 88 26.67 -18.32 -19.21
N PRO A 89 27.79 -18.36 -19.95
CA PRO A 89 28.26 -19.59 -20.55
C PRO A 89 28.36 -20.66 -19.46
N PRO A 90 27.99 -21.93 -19.74
CA PRO A 90 28.05 -22.97 -18.75
C PRO A 90 29.46 -22.99 -18.13
N TYR A 91 29.53 -22.87 -16.81
CA TYR A 91 30.79 -22.97 -16.09
C TYR A 91 31.42 -24.33 -16.43
N ASP A 92 32.59 -24.30 -17.06
CA ASP A 92 33.27 -25.50 -17.51
C ASP A 92 33.87 -26.21 -16.29
N ASN A 93 33.11 -27.14 -15.71
CA ASN A 93 33.48 -27.86 -14.48
C ASN A 93 34.46 -29.02 -14.72
N ASN A 94 35.08 -29.11 -15.89
CA ASN A 94 36.06 -30.15 -16.19
C ASN A 94 37.50 -29.68 -15.95
N ALA A 95 37.80 -29.37 -14.69
CA ALA A 95 39.15 -29.29 -14.16
C ALA A 95 39.49 -30.56 -13.38
N HIS A 96 39.57 -31.72 -14.06
CA HIS A 96 40.41 -32.86 -13.66
C HIS A 96 40.31 -33.98 -14.69
N THR A 97 41.33 -34.15 -15.53
CA THR A 97 41.80 -35.49 -15.89
C THR A 97 43.31 -35.37 -16.08
N SER A 98 44.01 -35.89 -15.09
CA SER A 98 45.43 -36.22 -15.18
C SER A 98 45.59 -37.32 -16.21
N GLU A 99 46.41 -37.10 -17.23
CA GLU A 99 47.03 -38.18 -18.01
C GLU A 99 48.53 -37.83 -18.17
N ASP A 100 49.34 -38.41 -17.28
CA ASP A 100 50.68 -38.92 -17.58
C ASP A 100 50.51 -40.39 -18.03
N PRO A 101 51.47 -41.09 -18.68
CA PRO A 101 52.58 -40.68 -19.54
C PRO A 101 52.71 -41.58 -20.82
N GLU A 102 53.67 -41.29 -21.71
CA GLU A 102 54.36 -42.33 -22.54
C GLU A 102 55.86 -41.99 -22.69
#